data_AF-A0A7C5J6Z2-F1
#
_entry.id   AF-A0A7C5J6Z2-F1
#
_cell.length_a   1.000
_cell.length_b   1.000
_cell.length_c   1.000
_cell.angle_alpha   90.00
_cell.angle_beta   90.00
_cell.angle_gamma   90.00
#
_symmetry.space_group_name_H-M   'P 1'
#
loop_
_entity.id
_entity.type
_entity.pdbx_description
1 polymer ?
#
loop_
_entity_poly.entity_id
_entity_poly.type
_entity_poly.pdbx_seq_one_letter_code
_entity_poly.pdbx_strand_id
1 'polypeptide(L)'
;MSKPGASVPGGPTSGAPGEEELPRQLGKYTLLRALASGGMAKVYLAIQRAVAGFEKLVVIKRILPDLARDPAFVDMLLSEARTAATLNHPNIVQTFDVGE
;
A
#
# COMPACT_ATOMS: atom_id res chain seq x y z
N MET A 1 4.21 -0.05 -49.41
CA MET A 1 3.99 -1.50 -49.24
C MET A 1 3.76 -1.75 -47.75
N SER A 2 2.50 -1.76 -47.32
CA SER A 2 2.08 -2.12 -45.96
C SER A 2 1.94 -3.63 -45.86
N LYS A 3 2.45 -4.23 -44.78
CA LYS A 3 1.92 -5.50 -44.26
C LYS A 3 1.42 -5.30 -42.83
N PRO A 4 0.32 -5.98 -42.44
CA PRO A 4 -0.44 -5.68 -41.23
C PRO A 4 -0.15 -6.65 -40.07
N GLY A 5 -0.42 -6.19 -38.86
CA GLY A 5 -1.09 -6.93 -37.79
C GLY A 5 -0.39 -8.16 -37.18
N ALA A 6 0.08 -7.99 -35.94
CA ALA A 6 -0.05 -9.04 -34.92
C ALA A 6 -0.60 -8.40 -33.65
N SER A 7 -1.93 -8.40 -33.54
CA SER A 7 -2.65 -8.16 -32.29
C SER A 7 -2.40 -9.36 -31.37
N VAL A 8 -1.82 -9.13 -30.20
CA VAL A 8 -1.72 -10.16 -29.17
C VAL A 8 -3.09 -10.24 -28.44
N PRO A 9 -3.68 -11.43 -28.28
CA PRO A 9 -5.01 -11.60 -27.69
C PRO A 9 -4.96 -11.46 -26.16
N GLY A 10 -6.06 -10.98 -25.58
CA GLY A 10 -6.15 -10.62 -24.17
C GLY A 10 -6.25 -11.78 -23.17
N GLY A 11 -5.99 -11.42 -21.90
CA GLY A 11 -6.43 -12.10 -20.67
C GLY A 11 -5.59 -11.67 -19.44
N PRO A 12 -6.17 -11.62 -18.22
CA PRO A 12 -7.52 -12.01 -17.83
C PRO A 12 -8.46 -10.81 -17.60
N THR A 13 -9.70 -11.04 -18.02
CA THR A 13 -10.94 -10.47 -17.49
C THR A 13 -11.11 -10.87 -16.02
N SER A 14 -11.36 -9.92 -15.12
CA SER A 14 -12.31 -10.06 -13.98
C SER A 14 -12.05 -8.92 -12.97
N GLY A 15 -12.63 -7.74 -13.23
CA GLY A 15 -12.74 -6.69 -12.23
C GLY A 15 -13.79 -7.10 -11.18
N ALA A 16 -13.37 -7.88 -10.18
CA ALA A 16 -14.14 -8.04 -8.96
C ALA A 16 -14.11 -6.71 -8.20
N PRO A 17 -15.24 -6.21 -7.68
CA PRO A 17 -15.23 -5.04 -6.80
C PRO A 17 -14.41 -5.38 -5.54
N GLY A 18 -13.19 -4.85 -5.44
CA GLY A 18 -12.28 -5.09 -4.32
C GLY A 18 -10.79 -5.18 -4.67
N GLU A 19 -10.45 -5.35 -5.95
CA GLU A 19 -9.07 -5.27 -6.41
C GLU A 19 -8.72 -3.82 -6.76
N GLU A 20 -8.07 -3.14 -5.82
CA GLU A 20 -7.59 -1.77 -6.00
C GLU A 20 -6.59 -1.74 -7.17
N GLU A 21 -6.79 -0.86 -8.14
CA GLU A 21 -5.91 -0.74 -9.31
C GLU A 21 -4.52 -0.24 -8.85
N LEU A 22 -3.50 -1.06 -9.07
CA LEU A 22 -2.11 -0.79 -8.69
C LEU A 22 -1.22 -0.86 -9.95
N PRO A 23 -0.18 -0.02 -10.08
CA PRO A 23 0.34 0.88 -9.05
C PRO A 23 -0.48 2.17 -8.87
N ARG A 24 -0.54 2.67 -7.63
CA ARG A 24 -1.34 3.87 -7.26
C ARG A 24 -0.53 4.84 -6.40
N GLN A 25 -0.67 6.14 -6.64
CA GLN A 25 -0.06 7.17 -5.80
C GLN A 25 -0.85 7.39 -4.50
N LEU A 26 -0.14 7.46 -3.39
CA LEU A 26 -0.63 7.81 -2.05
C LEU A 26 0.36 8.79 -1.41
N GLY A 27 0.11 10.09 -1.55
CA GLY A 27 1.04 11.14 -1.10
C GLY A 27 2.44 10.94 -1.70
N LYS A 28 3.47 10.85 -0.86
CA LYS A 28 4.88 10.58 -1.25
C LYS A 28 5.18 9.11 -1.59
N TYR A 29 4.17 8.24 -1.54
CA TYR A 29 4.31 6.80 -1.75
C TYR A 29 3.65 6.34 -3.04
N THR A 30 4.25 5.38 -3.73
CA THR A 30 3.63 4.65 -4.84
C THR A 30 3.33 3.23 -4.36
N LEU A 31 2.05 2.89 -4.16
CA LEU A 31 1.62 1.54 -3.85
C LEU A 31 1.85 0.66 -5.08
N LEU A 32 2.59 -0.44 -4.93
CA LEU A 32 2.95 -1.32 -6.04
C LEU A 32 2.06 -2.55 -6.12
N ARG A 33 1.86 -3.23 -4.98
CA ARG A 33 1.01 -4.43 -4.87
C ARG A 33 0.54 -4.63 -3.45
N ALA A 34 -0.59 -5.31 -3.27
CA ALA A 34 -0.98 -5.83 -1.98
C ALA A 34 -0.05 -6.99 -1.55
N LEU A 35 0.31 -7.01 -0.27
CA LEU A 35 1.08 -8.07 0.38
C LEU A 35 0.17 -8.99 1.19
N ALA A 36 -0.78 -8.40 1.92
CA ALA A 36 -1.72 -9.12 2.75
C ALA A 36 -3.00 -8.31 2.94
N SER A 37 -4.10 -8.99 3.23
CA SER A 37 -5.35 -8.38 3.69
C SER A 37 -5.77 -9.08 4.97
N GLY A 38 -5.97 -8.32 6.04
CA GLY A 38 -6.54 -8.80 7.29
C GLY A 38 -7.96 -8.27 7.49
N GLY A 39 -8.54 -8.54 8.66
CA GLY A 39 -9.89 -8.08 9.00
C GLY A 39 -10.02 -6.55 9.11
N MET A 40 -8.98 -5.86 9.60
CA MET A 40 -9.00 -4.40 9.81
C MET A 40 -8.29 -3.61 8.71
N ALA A 41 -7.22 -4.16 8.15
CA ALA A 41 -6.27 -3.42 7.35
C ALA A 41 -5.72 -4.25 6.20
N LYS A 42 -5.32 -3.56 5.14
CA LYS A 42 -4.57 -4.11 4.01
C LYS A 42 -3.13 -3.59 4.08
N VAL A 43 -2.20 -4.47 3.72
CA VAL A 43 -0.75 -4.21 3.74
C VAL A 43 -0.25 -4.18 2.31
N TYR A 44 0.51 -3.15 1.96
CA TYR A 44 1.01 -2.92 0.61
C TYR A 44 2.53 -2.81 0.60
N LEU A 45 3.14 -3.30 -0.48
CA LEU A 45 4.49 -2.92 -0.85
C LEU A 45 4.41 -1.58 -1.57
N ALA A 46 5.25 -0.64 -1.18
CA ALA A 46 5.28 0.69 -1.78
C ALA A 46 6.71 1.21 -1.97
N ILE A 47 6.85 2.17 -2.86
CA ILE A 47 8.06 2.99 -3.00
C ILE A 47 7.78 4.35 -2.35
N GLN A 48 8.60 4.74 -1.38
CA GLN A 48 8.69 6.11 -0.91
C GLN A 48 9.71 6.87 -1.76
N ARG A 49 9.28 7.94 -2.41
CA ARG A 49 10.20 8.85 -3.12
C ARG A 49 10.79 9.85 -2.15
N ALA A 50 12.11 9.95 -2.14
CA ALA A 50 12.88 10.88 -1.32
C ALA A 50 13.57 11.95 -2.21
N VAL A 51 14.27 12.87 -1.58
CA VAL A 51 15.07 13.91 -2.26
C VAL A 51 16.09 13.31 -3.22
N ALA A 52 16.45 14.06 -4.26
CA ALA A 52 17.48 13.70 -5.26
C ALA A 52 17.24 12.37 -6.00
N GLY A 53 15.97 11.95 -6.16
CA GLY A 53 15.62 10.74 -6.92
C GLY A 53 15.87 9.43 -6.18
N PHE A 54 16.19 9.49 -4.87
CA PHE A 54 16.30 8.29 -4.05
C PHE A 54 14.93 7.66 -3.81
N GLU A 55 14.85 6.35 -3.95
CA GLU A 55 13.66 5.57 -3.70
C GLU A 55 13.93 4.55 -2.60
N LYS A 56 12.96 4.39 -1.68
CA LYS A 56 13.03 3.41 -0.60
C LYS A 56 11.82 2.50 -0.67
N LEU A 57 12.04 1.19 -0.67
CA LEU A 57 10.96 0.23 -0.48
C LEU A 57 10.46 0.28 0.95
N VAL A 58 9.15 0.40 1.10
CA VAL A 58 8.46 0.47 2.39
C VAL A 58 7.21 -0.39 2.37
N VAL A 59 6.70 -0.68 3.56
CA VAL A 59 5.42 -1.34 3.76
C VAL A 59 4.43 -0.32 4.30
N ILE A 60 3.23 -0.28 3.73
CA ILE A 60 2.13 0.59 4.19
C ILE A 60 0.99 -0.30 4.69
N LYS A 61 0.60 -0.10 5.95
CA LYS A 61 -0.59 -0.71 6.56
C LYS A 61 -1.71 0.33 6.57
N ARG A 62 -2.83 0.04 5.92
CA ARG A 62 -3.96 0.98 5.78
C ARG A 62 -5.26 0.31 6.22
N ILE A 63 -6.08 1.02 7.00
CA ILE A 63 -7.43 0.54 7.38
C ILE A 63 -8.29 0.38 6.13
N LEU A 64 -9.14 -0.65 6.10
CA LEU A 64 -10.09 -0.86 5.01
C LEU A 64 -11.06 0.34 4.91
N PRO A 65 -11.41 0.82 3.69
CA PRO A 65 -12.24 2.01 3.51
C PRO A 65 -13.56 2.00 4.31
N ASP A 66 -14.19 0.83 4.42
CA ASP A 66 -15.46 0.67 5.14
C ASP A 66 -15.30 0.80 6.66
N LEU A 67 -14.13 0.46 7.19
CA LEU A 67 -13.81 0.54 8.62
C LEU A 67 -13.20 1.88 9.02
N ALA A 68 -12.63 2.63 8.07
CA ALA A 68 -12.01 3.93 8.34
C ALA A 68 -13.01 5.00 8.83
N ARG A 69 -14.32 4.77 8.65
CA ARG A 69 -15.39 5.65 9.13
C ARG A 69 -15.70 5.49 10.62
N ASP A 70 -15.30 4.36 11.20
CA ASP A 70 -15.49 4.09 12.63
C ASP A 70 -14.20 4.46 13.39
N PRO A 71 -14.26 5.50 14.25
CA PRO A 71 -13.10 5.97 15.02
C PRO A 71 -12.42 4.86 15.83
N ALA A 72 -13.15 3.83 16.26
CA ALA A 72 -12.56 2.73 17.02
C ALA A 72 -11.45 2.01 16.25
N PHE A 73 -11.61 1.80 14.93
CA PHE A 73 -10.58 1.17 14.11
C PHE A 73 -9.40 2.10 13.83
N VAL A 74 -9.67 3.39 13.68
CA VAL A 74 -8.64 4.42 13.55
C VAL A 74 -7.78 4.46 14.81
N ASP A 75 -8.41 4.50 15.99
CA ASP A 75 -7.73 4.51 17.28
C ASP A 75 -6.89 3.25 17.52
N MET A 76 -7.39 2.08 17.11
CA MET A 76 -6.63 0.83 17.18
C MET A 76 -5.36 0.89 16.33
N LEU A 77 -5.44 1.33 15.06
CA LEU A 77 -4.25 1.47 14.21
C LEU A 77 -3.27 2.49 14.78
N LEU A 78 -3.76 3.64 15.26
CA LEU A 78 -2.92 4.66 15.87
C LEU A 78 -2.26 4.16 17.15
N SER A 79 -2.95 3.34 17.94
CA SER A 79 -2.40 2.71 19.14
C SER A 79 -1.26 1.76 18.78
N GLU A 80 -1.44 0.91 17.77
CA GLU A 80 -0.38 0.02 17.27
C GLU A 80 0.82 0.82 16.78
N ALA A 81 0.59 1.88 16.00
CA ALA A 81 1.66 2.74 15.50
C ALA A 81 2.43 3.44 16.63
N ARG A 82 1.74 3.93 17.67
CA ARG A 82 2.38 4.52 18.86
C ARG A 82 3.26 3.50 19.57
N THR A 83 2.77 2.28 19.79
CA THR A 83 3.57 1.22 20.43
C THR A 83 4.77 0.85 19.57
N ALA A 84 4.61 0.70 18.26
CA ALA A 84 5.71 0.35 17.36
C ALA A 84 6.75 1.47 17.24
N ALA A 85 6.34 2.74 17.30
CA ALA A 85 7.24 3.90 17.21
C ALA A 85 8.19 4.04 18.42
N THR A 86 7.87 3.45 19.57
CA THR A 86 8.78 3.45 20.74
C THR A 86 9.87 2.39 20.64
N LEU A 87 9.77 1.46 19.69
CA LEU A 87 10.74 0.38 19.52
C LEU A 87 11.85 0.81 18.56
N ASN A 88 13.09 0.87 19.07
CA ASN A 88 14.28 1.17 18.27
C ASN A 88 15.36 0.11 18.52
N HIS A 89 15.38 -0.92 17.66
CA HIS A 89 16.31 -2.05 17.78
C HIS A 89 16.57 -2.66 16.39
N PRO A 90 17.80 -3.09 16.07
CA PRO A 90 18.15 -3.62 14.74
C PRO A 90 17.33 -4.85 14.29
N ASN A 91 16.78 -5.61 15.25
CA ASN A 91 15.97 -6.80 14.98
C ASN A 91 14.45 -6.56 15.08
N ILE A 92 14.00 -5.30 15.16
CA ILE A 92 12.58 -4.93 15.19
C ILE A 92 12.31 -4.03 13.99
N VAL A 93 11.20 -4.27 13.28
CA VAL A 93 10.80 -3.42 12.17
C VAL A 93 10.51 -1.99 12.66
N GLN A 94 11.08 -1.01 11.98
CA GLN A 94 10.93 0.39 12.36
C GLN A 94 9.71 1.01 11.69
N THR A 95 8.93 1.75 12.48
CA THR A 95 7.85 2.61 11.98
C THR A 95 8.44 3.95 11.58
N PHE A 96 8.30 4.34 10.30
CA PHE A 96 8.88 5.59 9.78
C PHE A 96 7.92 6.78 9.84
N ASP A 97 6.62 6.54 9.69
CA ASP A 97 5.62 7.57 9.46
C ASP A 97 4.22 7.06 9.81
N VAL A 98 3.32 7.98 10.15
CA VAL A 98 1.89 7.75 10.40
C VAL A 98 1.13 8.94 9.83
N GLY A 99 0.10 8.68 9.03
CA GLY A 99 -0.68 9.72 8.38
C GLY A 99 -2.04 9.23 7.89
N GLU A 100 -2.79 10.16 7.29
CA GLU A 100 -4.12 9.96 6.71
C GLU A 100 -4.08 10.12 5.18
#